data_AF-A0A7X3MFS2-F1
#
_entry.id   AF-A0A7X3MFS2-F1
#
_cell.length_a   1.000
_cell.length_b   1.000
_cell.length_c   1.000
_cell.angle_alpha   90.00
_cell.angle_beta   90.00
_cell.angle_gamma   90.00
#
_symmetry.space_group_name_H-M   'P 1'
#
loop_
_entity.id
_entity.type
_entity.pdbx_description
1 polymer ?
#
loop_
_entity_poly.entity_id
_entity_poly.type
_entity_poly.pdbx_seq_one_letter_code
_entity_poly.pdbx_strand_id
1 'polypeptide(L)' 'MTLEEQRQAAIMTYVNLMRIKAHETGENKELEYQIKVAKIVLQNFGIDYSELEL' A
#
# COMPACT_ATOMS: atom_id res chain seq x y z
N MET A 1 4.07 2.31 18.80
CA MET A 1 4.34 3.15 17.61
C MET A 1 3.62 4.47 17.76
N THR A 2 4.30 5.58 17.49
CA THR A 2 3.70 6.91 17.38
C THR A 2 2.81 6.99 16.13
N LEU A 3 1.97 8.03 16.05
CA LEU A 3 1.12 8.25 14.87
C LEU A 3 1.96 8.46 13.59
N GLU A 4 3.11 9.11 13.73
CA GLU A 4 4.05 9.35 12.64
C GLU A 4 4.70 8.04 12.16
N GLU A 5 5.14 7.19 13.09
CA GLU A 5 5.66 5.85 12.76
C GLU A 5 4.61 4.97 12.07
N GLN A 6 3.33 5.05 12.50
CA GLN A 6 2.23 4.33 11.85
C GLN A 6 1.96 4.85 10.44
N ARG A 7 2.02 6.17 10.25
CA ARG A 7 1.88 6.80 8.94
C ARG A 7 3.00 6.34 7.99
N GLN A 8 4.24 6.37 8.46
CA GLN A 8 5.40 5.92 7.67
C GLN A 8 5.30 4.42 7.34
N ALA A 9 4.89 3.59 8.31
CA ALA A 9 4.69 2.16 8.08
C ALA A 9 3.62 1.90 7.02
N ALA A 10 2.48 2.60 7.05
CA ALA A 10 1.42 2.46 6.05
C ALA A 10 1.90 2.78 4.62
N ILE A 11 2.70 3.84 4.46
CA ILE A 11 3.30 4.21 3.16
C ILE A 11 4.24 3.09 2.69
N MET A 12 5.15 2.63 3.55
CA MET A 12 6.11 1.60 3.20
C MET A 12 5.44 0.27 2.84
N THR A 13 4.37 -0.11 3.55
CA THR A 13 3.57 -1.29 3.24
C THR A 13 3.01 -1.19 1.82
N TYR A 14 2.36 -0.08 1.47
CA TYR A 14 1.79 0.09 0.14
C TYR A 14 2.85 0.06 -0.97
N VAL A 15 3.96 0.78 -0.80
CA VAL A 15 5.08 0.78 -1.77
C VAL A 15 5.63 -0.63 -1.98
N ASN A 16 5.78 -1.42 -0.91
CA ASN A 16 6.25 -2.80 -1.02
C ASN A 16 5.25 -3.69 -1.75
N LEU A 17 3.94 -3.55 -1.51
CA LEU A 17 2.91 -4.28 -2.25
C LEU A 17 2.92 -3.92 -3.75
N MET A 18 3.11 -2.64 -4.09
CA MET A 18 3.22 -2.20 -5.48
C MET A 18 4.48 -2.76 -6.17
N ARG A 19 5.62 -2.86 -5.44
CA ARG A 19 6.83 -3.54 -5.94
C ARG A 19 6.58 -5.01 -6.22
N ILE A 20 5.91 -5.72 -5.31
CA ILE A 20 5.54 -7.13 -5.52
C ILE A 20 4.64 -7.24 -6.75
N LYS A 21 3.61 -6.40 -6.86
CA LYS A 21 2.69 -6.38 -8.00
C LYS A 21 3.40 -6.12 -9.33
N ALA A 22 4.42 -5.28 -9.36
CA ALA A 22 5.20 -5.01 -10.57
C ALA A 22 6.00 -6.24 -11.07
N HIS A 23 6.30 -7.19 -10.20
CA HIS A 23 7.01 -8.44 -10.54
C HIS A 23 6.10 -9.67 -10.62
N GLU A 24 4.82 -9.52 -10.27
CA GLU A 24 3.84 -10.59 -10.34
C GLU A 24 3.50 -10.91 -11.81
N THR A 25 3.57 -12.18 -12.18
CA THR A 25 3.34 -12.62 -13.57
C THR A 25 2.00 -13.34 -13.76
N GLY A 26 1.28 -13.61 -12.66
CA GLY A 26 -0.02 -14.26 -12.66
C GLY A 26 -1.10 -13.50 -11.88
N GLU A 27 -2.28 -14.11 -11.78
CA GLU A 27 -3.36 -13.57 -10.94
C GLU A 27 -3.09 -13.90 -9.47
N ASN A 28 -2.97 -12.88 -8.63
CA ASN A 28 -2.75 -13.03 -7.19
C ASN A 28 -3.83 -12.26 -6.40
N LYS A 29 -4.95 -12.95 -6.14
CA LYS A 29 -6.12 -12.37 -5.45
C LYS A 29 -5.80 -11.86 -4.03
N GLU A 30 -4.88 -12.50 -3.34
CA GLU A 30 -4.45 -12.06 -2.01
C GLU A 30 -3.67 -10.73 -2.10
N LEU A 31 -2.75 -10.62 -3.07
CA LEU A 31 -2.03 -9.37 -3.31
C LEU A 31 -2.99 -8.22 -3.67
N GLU A 32 -4.00 -8.48 -4.49
CA GLU A 32 -5.04 -7.49 -4.80
C GLU A 32 -5.83 -7.06 -3.57
N TYR A 33 -6.20 -8.01 -2.71
CA TYR A 33 -6.89 -7.74 -1.46
C TYR A 33 -6.03 -6.90 -0.51
N GLN A 34 -4.75 -7.25 -0.34
CA GLN A 34 -3.80 -6.51 0.48
C GLN A 34 -3.62 -5.07 -0.01
N ILE A 35 -3.51 -4.87 -1.33
CA ILE A 35 -3.44 -3.54 -1.94
C ILE A 35 -4.71 -2.74 -1.64
N LYS A 36 -5.89 -3.35 -1.74
CA LYS A 36 -7.16 -2.69 -1.41
C LYS A 36 -7.20 -2.24 0.05
N VAL A 37 -6.77 -3.08 0.98
CA VAL A 37 -6.69 -2.74 2.41
C VAL A 37 -5.69 -1.60 2.65
N ALA A 38 -4.50 -1.68 2.05
CA ALA A 38 -3.48 -0.64 2.18
C ALA A 38 -3.98 0.73 1.68
N LYS A 39 -4.71 0.76 0.55
CA LYS A 39 -5.36 1.98 0.03
C LYS A 39 -6.32 2.62 1.04
N ILE A 40 -7.15 1.81 1.71
CA ILE A 40 -8.08 2.30 2.75
C ILE A 40 -7.31 2.88 3.94
N VAL A 41 -6.24 2.21 4.38
CA VAL A 41 -5.41 2.68 5.50
C VAL A 41 -4.75 4.02 5.16
N LEU A 42 -4.20 4.17 3.95
CA LEU A 42 -3.61 5.44 3.50
C LEU A 42 -4.65 6.57 3.46
N GLN A 43 -5.86 6.30 2.95
CA GLN A 43 -6.95 7.28 2.96
C GLN A 43 -7.34 7.71 4.37
N ASN A 44 -7.36 6.79 5.34
CA ASN A 44 -7.63 7.12 6.74
C ASN A 44 -6.57 8.04 7.35
N PHE A 45 -5.32 8.00 6.85
CA PHE A 45 -4.27 8.94 7.22
C PHE A 45 -4.28 10.25 6.41
N GLY A 46 -5.21 10.40 5.46
CA GLY A 46 -5.26 11.54 4.54
C GLY A 46 -4.11 11.54 3.52
N ILE A 47 -3.56 10.37 3.20
CA ILE A 47 -2.49 10.21 2.21
C ILE A 47 -3.13 9.86 0.88
N ASP A 48 -2.85 10.66 -0.14
CA ASP A 48 -3.16 10.32 -1.53
C ASP A 48 -2.13 9.31 -2.06
N TYR A 49 -2.59 8.11 -2.38
CA TYR A 49 -1.73 7.05 -2.90
C TYR A 49 -1.56 7.10 -4.42
N SER A 50 -2.30 7.95 -5.14
CA SER A 50 -2.17 8.09 -6.60
C SER A 50 -0.80 8.66 -6.99
N GLU A 51 -0.20 9.50 -6.15
CA GLU A 51 1.16 10.01 -6.33
C GLU A 51 2.26 8.95 -6.10
N LEU A 52 1.88 7.79 -5.55
CA LEU A 52 2.80 6.68 -5.24
C LEU A 52 2.73 5.53 -6.26
N GLU A 53 1.81 5.59 -7.22
CA GLU A 53 1.72 4.65 -8.33
C GLU A 53 2.77 5.02 -9.41
N LEU A 54 3.50 4.02 -9.92
CA LEU A 54 4.50 4.17 -11.00
C LEU A 54 3.88 4.05 -12.39
#